data_AF-A0A351MQ55-F1
#
_entry.id   AF-A0A351MQ55-F1
#
_cell.length_a   1.000
_cell.length_b   1.000
_cell.length_c   1.000
_cell.angle_alpha   90.00
_cell.angle_beta   90.00
_cell.angle_gamma   90.00
#
_symmetry.space_group_name_H-M   'P 1'
#
loop_
_entity.id
_entity.type
_entity.pdbx_description
1 polymer ?
#
loop_
_entity_poly.entity_id
_entity_poly.type
_entity_poly.pdbx_seq_one_letter_code
_entity_poly.pdbx_strand_id
1 'polypeptide(L)'
;EVFPAQLKRLTDAKRYERVLELGTGASVTRAGGRTRTVQALREPNVIAIVEEGTAAFDLTLRLTRKQDVAYRIEGEDFIMEGQLPSNDNDQPGVRYHTRLRVRAETISREMTSEGITLKGIKGRAVFAIAARTSFAESNPAASAKADLDRALPANDNGTKLIAAVLNRET
;
A
#
# COMPACT_ATOMS: atom_id res chain seq x y z
N GLU A 1 34.03 27.73 -11.22
CA GLU A 1 32.76 27.94 -10.49
C GLU A 1 31.70 26.96 -10.96
N VAL A 2 31.50 25.87 -10.23
CA VAL A 2 30.31 25.00 -10.26
C VAL A 2 30.37 24.27 -8.90
N PHE A 3 29.51 24.46 -7.90
CA PHE A 3 28.25 23.72 -7.67
C PHE A 3 27.59 24.07 -6.30
N PRO A 4 27.20 25.32 -5.98
CA PRO A 4 26.42 25.56 -4.74
C PRO A 4 25.01 24.91 -4.80
N ALA A 5 24.43 24.78 -5.99
CA ALA A 5 23.06 24.28 -6.17
C ALA A 5 22.92 22.75 -6.03
N GLN A 6 23.97 21.97 -6.32
CA GLN A 6 23.93 20.51 -6.16
C GLN A 6 24.17 20.09 -4.70
N LEU A 7 25.01 20.82 -3.96
CA LEU A 7 25.14 20.61 -2.51
C LEU A 7 23.86 20.95 -1.76
N LYS A 8 23.10 21.97 -2.20
CA LYS A 8 21.80 22.32 -1.57
C LYS A 8 20.75 21.21 -1.70
N ARG A 9 20.74 20.46 -2.82
CA ARG A 9 19.84 19.30 -3.00
C ARG A 9 20.22 18.08 -2.15
N LEU A 10 21.50 17.89 -1.87
CA LEU A 10 21.98 16.85 -0.95
C LEU A 10 21.71 17.20 0.52
N THR A 11 21.57 18.50 0.85
CA THR A 11 21.30 18.93 2.22
C THR A 11 19.85 18.83 2.68
N ASP A 12 18.87 18.81 1.77
CA ASP A 12 17.46 18.55 2.13
C ASP A 12 17.12 17.04 2.17
N ALA A 13 17.98 16.21 1.57
CA ALA A 13 17.98 14.74 1.66
C ALA A 13 18.80 14.21 2.87
N LYS A 14 18.95 15.00 3.94
CA LYS A 14 20.08 14.87 4.88
C LYS A 14 20.20 13.58 5.69
N ARG A 15 19.18 12.72 5.74
CA ARG A 15 19.26 11.37 6.33
C ARG A 15 18.28 10.44 5.64
N TYR A 16 18.71 9.83 4.54
CA TYR A 16 18.06 8.61 4.05
C TYR A 16 18.49 7.45 4.95
N GLU A 17 17.53 6.74 5.51
CA GLU A 17 17.75 5.53 6.28
C GLU A 17 16.76 4.47 5.81
N ARG A 18 17.21 3.23 5.64
CA ARG A 18 16.33 2.09 5.43
C ARG A 18 16.79 0.91 6.26
N VAL A 19 15.87 0.36 7.03
CA VAL A 19 16.12 -0.75 7.96
C VAL A 19 15.08 -1.84 7.73
N LEU A 20 15.52 -3.10 7.72
CA LEU A 20 14.64 -4.25 7.90
C LEU A 20 14.78 -4.72 9.35
N GLU A 21 13.71 -4.60 10.11
CA GLU A 21 13.69 -5.00 11.51
C GLU A 21 13.34 -6.49 11.62
N LEU A 22 14.34 -7.33 11.87
CA LEU A 22 14.15 -8.79 11.87
C LEU A 22 13.19 -9.29 12.96
N GLY A 23 13.09 -8.57 14.08
CA GLY A 23 12.16 -8.92 15.16
C GLY A 23 10.68 -8.77 14.78
N THR A 24 10.37 -7.95 13.78
CA THR A 24 8.98 -7.67 13.36
C THR A 24 8.71 -7.94 11.89
N GLY A 25 9.74 -8.16 11.08
CA GLY A 25 9.64 -8.24 9.63
C GLY A 25 9.27 -6.92 8.96
N ALA A 26 9.32 -5.80 9.69
CA ALA A 26 8.96 -4.49 9.14
C ALA A 26 10.15 -3.84 8.42
N SER A 27 9.90 -3.29 7.24
CA SER A 27 10.84 -2.41 6.55
C SER A 27 10.49 -0.96 6.87
N VAL A 28 11.41 -0.21 7.48
CA VAL A 28 11.26 1.21 7.78
C VAL A 28 12.17 2.01 6.86
N THR A 29 11.64 3.05 6.23
CA THR A 29 12.39 4.00 5.39
C THR A 29 12.14 5.41 5.91
N ARG A 30 13.21 6.16 6.22
CA ARG A 30 13.14 7.57 6.62
C ARG A 30 13.85 8.42 5.59
N ALA A 31 13.18 9.44 5.07
CA ALA A 31 13.75 10.36 4.09
C ALA A 31 12.97 11.68 4.07
N GLY A 32 13.67 12.81 4.08
CA GLY A 32 13.05 14.14 3.86
C GLY A 32 11.89 14.46 4.80
N GLY A 33 12.04 14.15 6.10
CA GLY A 33 10.98 14.39 7.10
C GLY A 33 9.80 13.42 7.03
N ARG A 34 9.91 12.34 6.24
CA ARG A 34 8.91 11.29 6.12
C ARG A 34 9.44 9.95 6.63
N THR A 35 8.54 9.16 7.19
CA THR A 35 8.77 7.77 7.57
C THR A 35 7.75 6.88 6.87
N ARG A 36 8.22 5.86 6.17
CA ARG A 36 7.39 4.77 5.63
C ARG A 36 7.71 3.49 6.38
N THR A 37 6.71 2.87 6.96
CA THR A 37 6.81 1.52 7.52
C THR A 37 5.99 0.57 6.64
N VAL A 38 6.58 -0.55 6.24
CA VAL A 38 5.92 -1.60 5.46
C VAL A 38 6.05 -2.91 6.22
N GLN A 39 4.95 -3.63 6.40
CA GLN A 39 4.94 -4.93 7.08
C GLN A 39 3.91 -5.85 6.46
N ALA A 40 4.27 -7.12 6.26
CA ALA A 40 3.30 -8.17 5.96
C ALA A 40 2.71 -8.69 7.27
N LEU A 41 1.40 -8.55 7.43
CA LEU A 41 0.66 -9.02 8.61
C LEU A 41 0.00 -10.34 8.27
N ARG A 42 0.25 -11.37 9.09
CA ARG A 42 -0.36 -12.71 8.91
C ARG A 42 -1.87 -12.68 9.13
N GLU A 43 -2.32 -11.96 10.14
CA GLU A 43 -3.72 -11.63 10.36
C GLU A 43 -3.79 -10.10 10.42
N PRO A 44 -4.52 -9.43 9.51
CA PRO A 44 -5.57 -9.94 8.62
C PRO A 44 -5.11 -10.39 7.22
N ASN A 45 -3.89 -10.89 7.07
CA ASN A 45 -3.28 -11.33 5.79
C ASN A 45 -3.18 -10.21 4.75
N VAL A 46 -2.52 -9.11 5.12
CA VAL A 46 -2.32 -7.93 4.26
C VAL A 46 -0.89 -7.45 4.30
N ILE A 47 -0.46 -6.74 3.26
CA ILE A 47 0.67 -5.83 3.37
C ILE A 47 0.14 -4.50 3.89
N ALA A 48 0.55 -4.14 5.10
CA ALA A 48 0.25 -2.87 5.72
C ALA A 48 1.38 -1.88 5.44
N ILE A 49 1.00 -0.65 5.07
CA ILE A 49 1.92 0.45 4.86
C ILE A 49 1.44 1.62 5.70
N VAL A 50 2.34 2.23 6.45
CA VAL A 50 2.08 3.48 7.20
C VAL A 50 3.07 4.53 6.71
N GLU A 51 2.55 5.66 6.29
CA GLU A 51 3.32 6.84 5.86
C GLU A 51 3.07 7.96 6.84
N GLU A 52 4.15 8.49 7.41
CA GLU A 52 4.12 9.60 8.36
C GLU A 52 4.98 10.74 7.84
N GLY A 53 4.54 11.98 8.04
CA GLY A 53 5.26 13.18 7.62
C GLY A 53 5.11 14.31 8.64
N THR A 54 6.18 15.07 8.85
CA THR A 54 6.18 16.26 9.72
C THR A 54 5.56 17.50 9.06
N ALA A 55 5.43 17.49 7.73
CA ALA A 55 4.76 18.50 6.93
C ALA A 55 3.68 17.83 6.06
N ALA A 56 2.79 18.64 5.47
CA ALA A 56 1.80 18.13 4.52
C ALA A 56 2.50 17.53 3.28
N PHE A 57 1.97 16.42 2.77
CA PHE A 57 2.56 15.74 1.62
C PHE A 57 1.52 15.14 0.68
N ASP A 58 1.93 14.92 -0.56
CA ASP A 58 1.10 14.29 -1.59
C ASP A 58 1.56 12.85 -1.83
N LEU A 59 0.63 12.01 -2.28
CA LEU A 59 0.90 10.62 -2.64
C LEU A 59 0.08 10.20 -3.85
N THR A 60 0.71 9.42 -4.72
CA THR A 60 0.02 8.64 -5.75
C THR A 60 0.36 7.17 -5.56
N LEU A 61 -0.67 6.33 -5.47
CA LEU A 61 -0.57 4.90 -5.27
C LEU A 61 -1.10 4.18 -6.50
N ARG A 62 -0.36 3.19 -6.98
CA ARG A 62 -0.75 2.39 -8.14
C ARG A 62 -0.39 0.93 -7.93
N LEU A 63 -1.31 0.03 -8.28
CA LEU A 63 -0.98 -1.37 -8.52
C LEU A 63 -0.66 -1.50 -10.01
N THR A 64 0.42 -2.19 -10.35
CA THR A 64 0.84 -2.33 -11.76
C THR A 64 1.17 -3.78 -12.09
N ARG A 65 0.81 -4.18 -13.30
CA ARG A 65 1.18 -5.46 -13.90
C ARG A 65 1.36 -5.25 -15.40
N LYS A 66 2.30 -5.97 -16.01
CA LYS A 66 2.65 -5.77 -17.42
C LYS A 66 1.55 -6.17 -18.40
N GLN A 67 0.83 -7.26 -18.12
CA GLN A 67 -0.09 -7.90 -19.06
C GLN A 67 -1.23 -8.61 -18.32
N ASP A 68 -2.31 -8.91 -19.05
CA ASP A 68 -3.48 -9.69 -18.62
C ASP A 68 -4.11 -9.18 -17.33
N VAL A 69 -4.34 -7.86 -17.29
CA VAL A 69 -4.78 -7.15 -16.10
C VAL A 69 -5.91 -6.18 -16.41
N ALA A 70 -6.91 -6.17 -15.54
CA ALA A 70 -7.95 -5.16 -15.49
C ALA A 70 -7.80 -4.35 -14.20
N TYR A 71 -8.05 -3.05 -14.32
CA TYR A 71 -8.09 -2.12 -13.20
C TYR A 71 -9.51 -1.59 -13.03
N ARG A 72 -10.01 -1.59 -11.81
CA ARG A 72 -11.32 -1.02 -11.51
C ARG A 72 -11.39 -0.48 -10.09
N ILE A 73 -12.49 0.20 -9.83
CA ILE A 73 -12.79 0.80 -8.53
C ILE A 73 -14.08 0.17 -8.02
N GLU A 74 -14.10 -0.17 -6.73
CA GLU A 74 -15.29 -0.66 -6.05
C GLU A 74 -15.38 -0.02 -4.66
N GLY A 75 -16.28 0.94 -4.50
CA GLY A 75 -16.37 1.74 -3.28
C GLY A 75 -15.05 2.48 -3.02
N GLU A 76 -14.34 2.08 -1.96
CA GLU A 76 -13.06 2.69 -1.57
C GLU A 76 -11.83 1.90 -2.01
N ASP A 77 -12.03 0.78 -2.71
CA ASP A 77 -10.97 -0.14 -3.11
C ASP A 77 -10.53 0.14 -4.54
N PHE A 78 -9.22 0.25 -4.74
CA PHE A 78 -8.60 0.14 -6.05
C PHE A 78 -8.22 -1.31 -6.31
N ILE A 79 -8.70 -1.86 -7.42
CA ILE A 79 -8.65 -3.29 -7.73
C ILE A 79 -7.77 -3.53 -8.94
N MET A 80 -6.90 -4.53 -8.83
CA MET A 80 -6.12 -5.10 -9.92
C MET A 80 -6.41 -6.60 -10.00
N GLU A 81 -6.98 -7.06 -11.11
CA GLU A 81 -7.39 -8.46 -11.26
C GLU A 81 -7.10 -8.99 -12.68
N GLY A 82 -7.06 -10.31 -12.81
CA GLY A 82 -6.86 -10.95 -14.10
C GLY A 82 -6.61 -12.44 -13.97
N GLN A 83 -6.05 -13.02 -15.03
CA GLN A 83 -5.72 -14.44 -15.10
C GLN A 83 -4.27 -14.61 -15.56
N LEU A 84 -3.53 -15.51 -14.92
CA LEU A 84 -2.20 -15.88 -15.37
C LEU A 84 -2.29 -16.64 -16.71
N PRO A 85 -1.28 -16.53 -17.59
CA PRO A 85 -1.16 -17.40 -18.75
C PRO A 85 -1.14 -18.88 -18.32
N SER A 86 -1.74 -19.73 -19.14
CA SER A 86 -1.66 -21.19 -19.02
C SER A 86 -0.92 -21.75 -20.22
N ASN A 87 -0.09 -22.78 -19.98
CA ASN A 87 0.53 -23.56 -21.05
C ASN A 87 -0.38 -24.71 -21.52
N ASP A 88 -1.54 -24.87 -20.88
CA ASP A 88 -2.57 -25.84 -21.22
C ASP A 88 -3.79 -25.09 -21.77
N ASN A 89 -4.15 -25.37 -23.03
CA ASN A 89 -5.28 -24.72 -23.70
C ASN A 89 -6.63 -25.12 -23.11
N ASP A 90 -6.70 -26.29 -22.45
CA ASP A 90 -7.93 -26.82 -21.88
C ASP A 90 -8.11 -26.43 -20.41
N GLN A 91 -7.05 -25.92 -19.76
CA GLN A 91 -7.10 -25.44 -18.38
C GLN A 91 -6.81 -23.94 -18.30
N PRO A 92 -7.79 -23.10 -17.91
CA PRO A 92 -7.54 -21.69 -17.68
C PRO A 92 -6.51 -21.51 -16.57
N GLY A 93 -5.63 -20.52 -16.73
CA GLY A 93 -4.62 -20.22 -15.73
C GLY A 93 -5.21 -19.68 -14.43
N VAL A 94 -4.35 -19.52 -13.42
CA VAL A 94 -4.77 -19.07 -12.09
C VAL A 94 -5.30 -17.64 -12.14
N ARG A 95 -6.53 -17.43 -11.67
CA ARG A 95 -7.09 -16.08 -11.50
C ARG A 95 -6.44 -15.42 -10.28
N TYR A 96 -6.13 -14.14 -10.39
CA TYR A 96 -5.58 -13.35 -9.29
C TYR A 96 -6.44 -12.11 -9.06
N HIS A 97 -6.49 -11.68 -7.80
CA HIS A 97 -7.24 -10.50 -7.40
C HIS A 97 -6.49 -9.79 -6.28
N THR A 98 -6.19 -8.50 -6.50
CA THR A 98 -5.51 -7.63 -5.54
C THR A 98 -6.38 -6.42 -5.28
N ARG A 99 -6.51 -6.05 -4.02
CA ARG A 99 -7.20 -4.84 -3.59
C ARG A 99 -6.26 -3.95 -2.79
N LEU A 100 -6.35 -2.64 -3.03
CA LEU A 100 -5.67 -1.59 -2.29
C LEU A 100 -6.71 -0.67 -1.68
N ARG A 101 -6.61 -0.42 -0.38
CA ARG A 101 -7.42 0.57 0.35
C ARG A 101 -6.51 1.55 1.08
N VAL A 102 -6.95 2.80 1.18
CA VAL A 102 -6.24 3.87 1.89
C VAL A 102 -7.15 4.65 2.84
N ARG A 103 -6.57 5.04 3.98
CA ARG A 103 -7.11 5.99 4.96
C ARG A 103 -6.10 7.11 5.18
N ALA A 104 -6.55 8.35 5.01
CA ALA A 104 -5.72 9.53 5.26
C ALA A 104 -6.64 10.73 5.51
N GLU A 105 -6.25 11.62 6.43
CA GLU A 105 -6.78 12.98 6.43
C GLU A 105 -6.08 13.75 5.30
N THR A 106 -6.84 14.18 4.31
CA THR A 106 -6.32 14.78 3.07
C THR A 106 -7.22 15.94 2.64
N ILE A 107 -6.67 16.88 1.88
CA ILE A 107 -7.46 17.97 1.29
C ILE A 107 -8.27 17.45 0.10
N SER A 108 -7.68 16.55 -0.70
CA SER A 108 -8.38 15.91 -1.81
C SER A 108 -7.96 14.46 -1.97
N ARG A 109 -8.89 13.67 -2.49
CA ARG A 109 -8.71 12.28 -2.87
C ARG A 109 -9.35 12.08 -4.24
N GLU A 110 -8.58 11.56 -5.17
CA GLU A 110 -9.04 11.17 -6.50
C GLU A 110 -8.67 9.70 -6.72
N MET A 111 -9.59 8.94 -7.32
CA MET A 111 -9.37 7.55 -7.63
C MET A 111 -9.83 7.29 -9.07
N THR A 112 -8.90 6.81 -9.90
CA THR A 112 -9.13 6.52 -11.31
C THR A 112 -8.58 5.14 -11.64
N SER A 113 -8.72 4.67 -12.89
CA SER A 113 -8.04 3.45 -13.35
C SER A 113 -6.52 3.51 -13.24
N GLU A 114 -5.95 4.72 -13.16
CA GLU A 114 -4.52 4.95 -13.00
C GLU A 114 -4.05 4.80 -11.55
N GLY A 115 -4.96 4.75 -10.58
CA GLY A 115 -4.64 4.58 -9.15
C GLY A 115 -5.31 5.62 -8.25
N ILE A 116 -4.73 5.80 -7.07
CA ILE A 116 -5.25 6.70 -6.03
C ILE A 116 -4.29 7.88 -5.85
N THR A 117 -4.78 9.09 -6.01
CA THR A 117 -4.04 10.33 -5.72
C THR A 117 -4.63 11.00 -4.48
N LEU A 118 -3.74 11.35 -3.55
CA LEU A 118 -4.05 12.05 -2.31
C LEU A 118 -3.20 13.32 -2.27
N LYS A 119 -3.83 14.48 -2.03
CA LYS A 119 -3.11 15.75 -1.91
C LYS A 119 -3.35 16.42 -0.57
N GLY A 120 -2.27 16.94 0.02
CA GLY A 120 -2.30 17.62 1.30
C GLY A 120 -2.61 16.68 2.46
N ILE A 121 -2.01 15.48 2.46
CA ILE A 121 -2.09 14.55 3.59
C ILE A 121 -1.48 15.23 4.81
N LYS A 122 -2.21 15.24 5.93
CA LYS A 122 -1.72 15.80 7.19
C LYS A 122 -1.30 14.69 8.15
N GLY A 123 -0.02 14.69 8.52
CA GLY A 123 0.52 13.77 9.51
C GLY A 123 0.69 12.35 8.99
N ARG A 124 -0.39 11.64 8.66
CA ARG A 124 -0.35 10.20 8.38
C ARG A 124 -1.30 9.72 7.28
N ALA A 125 -0.85 8.74 6.51
CA ALA A 125 -1.66 7.91 5.63
C ALA A 125 -1.38 6.43 5.87
N VAL A 126 -2.42 5.61 5.80
CA VAL A 126 -2.38 4.17 6.06
C VAL A 126 -2.98 3.42 4.89
N PHE A 127 -2.29 2.38 4.44
CA PHE A 127 -2.67 1.59 3.28
C PHE A 127 -2.65 0.12 3.66
N ALA A 128 -3.60 -0.62 3.11
CA ALA A 128 -3.58 -2.08 3.17
C ALA A 128 -3.71 -2.62 1.75
N ILE A 129 -2.93 -3.67 1.47
CA ILE A 129 -2.97 -4.41 0.21
C ILE A 129 -3.28 -5.87 0.56
N ALA A 130 -4.38 -6.39 0.03
CA ALA A 130 -4.71 -7.80 0.10
C ALA A 130 -4.64 -8.40 -1.31
N ALA A 131 -4.05 -9.59 -1.43
CA ALA A 131 -3.94 -10.30 -2.70
C ALA A 131 -4.27 -11.78 -2.49
N ARG A 132 -5.09 -12.33 -3.38
CA ARG A 132 -5.50 -13.74 -3.37
C ARG A 132 -5.52 -14.31 -4.78
N THR A 133 -5.46 -15.63 -4.88
CA THR A 133 -5.47 -16.35 -6.16
C THR A 133 -6.43 -17.53 -6.12
N SER A 134 -6.87 -17.97 -7.30
CA SER A 134 -7.72 -19.15 -7.42
C SER A 134 -7.00 -20.47 -7.15
N PHE A 135 -5.69 -20.43 -6.87
CA PHE A 135 -4.92 -21.61 -6.48
C PHE A 135 -5.24 -22.03 -5.04
N ALA A 136 -5.40 -21.06 -4.14
CA ALA A 136 -5.68 -21.30 -2.72
C ALA A 136 -7.15 -21.07 -2.34
N GLU A 137 -7.89 -20.30 -3.14
CA GLU A 137 -9.23 -19.81 -2.80
C GLU A 137 -10.19 -20.03 -3.97
N SER A 138 -11.40 -20.53 -3.74
CA SER A 138 -12.40 -20.63 -4.83
C SER A 138 -12.87 -19.25 -5.32
N ASN A 139 -12.90 -18.27 -4.41
CA ASN A 139 -13.29 -16.89 -4.68
C ASN A 139 -12.23 -15.90 -4.16
N PRO A 140 -11.12 -15.67 -4.91
CA PRO A 140 -10.06 -14.78 -4.48
C PRO A 140 -10.53 -13.34 -4.26
N ALA A 141 -11.55 -12.88 -4.99
CA ALA A 141 -12.08 -11.53 -4.84
C ALA A 141 -12.76 -11.33 -3.47
N ALA A 142 -13.59 -12.29 -3.05
CA ALA A 142 -14.24 -12.24 -1.74
C ALA A 142 -13.23 -12.34 -0.59
N SER A 143 -12.26 -13.27 -0.68
CA SER A 143 -11.23 -13.43 0.36
C SER A 143 -10.35 -12.18 0.49
N ALA A 144 -9.90 -11.58 -0.63
CA ALA A 144 -9.12 -10.34 -0.59
C ALA A 144 -9.91 -9.15 -0.02
N LYS A 145 -11.21 -9.06 -0.32
CA LYS A 145 -12.09 -8.06 0.28
C LYS A 145 -12.22 -8.25 1.79
N ALA A 146 -12.43 -9.49 2.25
CA ALA A 146 -12.56 -9.80 3.67
C ALA A 146 -11.28 -9.46 4.46
N ASP A 147 -10.10 -9.74 3.90
CA ASP A 147 -8.81 -9.35 4.48
C ASP A 147 -8.70 -7.82 4.65
N LEU A 148 -9.06 -7.05 3.61
CA LEU A 148 -9.08 -5.59 3.69
C LEU A 148 -10.11 -5.05 4.68
N ASP A 149 -11.32 -5.62 4.71
CA ASP A 149 -12.37 -5.18 5.62
C ASP A 149 -11.97 -5.45 7.09
N ARG A 150 -11.22 -6.51 7.36
CA ARG A 150 -10.61 -6.76 8.68
C ARG A 150 -9.47 -5.78 8.99
N ALA A 151 -8.64 -5.43 8.00
CA ALA A 151 -7.48 -4.53 8.17
C ALA A 151 -7.84 -3.06 8.34
N LEU A 152 -8.74 -2.57 7.48
CA LEU A 152 -9.16 -1.17 7.38
C LEU A 152 -10.69 -1.12 7.22
N PRO A 153 -11.45 -1.40 8.29
CA PRO A 153 -12.90 -1.33 8.25
C PRO A 153 -13.38 0.09 7.96
N ALA A 154 -14.62 0.23 7.47
CA ALA A 154 -15.18 1.53 7.06
C ALA A 154 -15.25 2.57 8.19
N ASN A 155 -15.38 2.12 9.44
CA ASN A 155 -15.49 2.95 10.63
C ASN A 155 -14.16 3.16 11.39
N ASP A 156 -13.03 2.75 10.81
CA ASP A 156 -11.70 2.94 11.41
C ASP A 156 -10.83 3.81 10.49
N ASN A 157 -10.22 4.84 11.07
CA ASN A 157 -9.31 5.74 10.36
C ASN A 157 -7.89 5.15 10.18
N GLY A 158 -7.76 3.81 10.25
CA GLY A 158 -6.51 3.08 10.20
C GLY A 158 -5.84 2.89 11.56
N THR A 159 -6.46 3.31 12.66
CA THR A 159 -5.91 3.24 14.03
C THR A 159 -5.50 1.81 14.41
N LYS A 160 -6.32 0.81 14.08
CA LYS A 160 -5.99 -0.60 14.37
C LYS A 160 -4.76 -1.07 13.61
N LEU A 161 -4.68 -0.72 12.33
CA LEU A 161 -3.57 -1.13 11.47
C LEU A 161 -2.29 -0.40 11.86
N ILE A 162 -2.39 0.87 12.22
CA ILE A 162 -1.29 1.64 12.81
C ILE A 162 -0.80 0.96 14.08
N ALA A 163 -1.70 0.55 14.97
CA ALA A 163 -1.29 -0.13 16.20
C ALA A 163 -0.55 -1.44 15.89
N ALA A 164 -1.07 -2.25 14.96
CA ALA A 164 -0.40 -3.49 14.54
C ALA A 164 0.99 -3.27 13.92
N VAL A 165 1.20 -2.14 13.24
CA VAL A 165 2.47 -1.83 12.54
C VAL A 165 3.46 -1.04 13.40
N LEU A 166 2.97 -0.10 14.22
CA LEU A 166 3.75 0.86 15.01
C LEU A 166 3.74 0.57 16.52
N ASN A 167 2.58 0.24 17.10
CA ASN A 167 2.44 0.06 18.54
C ASN A 167 2.74 -1.40 18.92
N ARG A 168 4.03 -1.60 19.11
CA ARG A 168 4.58 -2.71 19.87
C ARG A 168 4.39 -2.42 21.35
N GLU A 169 3.46 -3.11 21.97
CA GLU A 169 3.45 -3.45 23.39
C GLU A 169 3.09 -4.94 23.41
N THR A 170 3.88 -5.89 23.91
CA THR A 170 5.06 -5.95 24.79
C THR A 170 5.82 -7.22 24.47
#